data_AF-A0A316NNQ4-F1
#
_entry.id   AF-A0A316NNQ4-F1
#
_cell.length_a   1.000
_cell.length_b   1.000
_cell.length_c   1.000
_cell.angle_alpha   90.00
_cell.angle_beta   90.00
_cell.angle_gamma   90.00
#
_symmetry.space_group_name_H-M   'P 1'
#
loop_
_entity.id
_entity.type
_entity.pdbx_description
1 polymer ?
#
loop_
_entity_poly.entity_id
_entity_poly.type
_entity_poly.pdbx_seq_one_letter_code
_entity_poly.pdbx_strand_id
1 'polypeptide(L)'
;MLEVFDYQGQQVRTDYKDEAVWFVAADVCRVLDIINPTMAVGRLDDDEKGLSSIETLGGNQQMVVVNEAGLYSLILTSRKPQAKEFKRWVTHDVLPSIRKHGLYAIDDVLENPDLLIKALTELKKEREEKKRLELENAVKAQQIAEMQPKVSYYDIVLACPDLVTITQIAKDFGMSAKKLNKILKEKKIQFKQGRTWFLYQKYAEQGYTQSKTYLYDEDNHTAMHTLWTQKGRLFIYELLKADGILPVMERE
;
A
#
# COMPACT_ATOMS: atom_id res chain seq x y z
N MET A 1 23.55 3.54 20.51
CA MET A 1 24.10 3.09 21.81
C MET A 1 25.60 3.05 21.62
N LEU A 2 26.37 3.63 22.54
CA LEU A 2 27.82 3.72 22.39
C LEU A 2 28.44 2.37 22.76
N GLU A 3 29.02 1.65 21.79
CA GLU A 3 29.75 0.41 22.05
C GLU A 3 31.25 0.70 22.07
N VAL A 4 31.98 0.07 23.00
CA VAL A 4 33.43 0.23 23.14
C VAL A 4 34.09 -1.10 22.80
N PHE A 5 34.86 -1.11 21.72
CA PHE A 5 35.65 -2.27 21.30
C PHE A 5 37.04 -2.22 21.95
N ASP A 6 37.51 -3.32 22.53
CA ASP A 6 38.90 -3.45 22.97
C ASP A 6 39.71 -4.17 21.89
N TYR A 7 40.76 -3.53 21.39
CA TYR A 7 41.72 -4.14 20.48
C TYR A 7 43.12 -4.05 21.09
N GLN A 8 43.66 -5.21 21.50
CA GLN A 8 45.01 -5.31 22.10
C GLN A 8 45.20 -4.36 23.31
N GLY A 9 44.17 -4.19 24.15
CA GLY A 9 44.19 -3.29 25.31
C GLY A 9 43.99 -1.81 24.97
N GLN A 10 43.65 -1.49 23.72
CA GLN A 10 43.27 -0.14 23.30
C GLN A 10 41.77 -0.07 23.00
N GLN A 11 41.08 0.81 23.73
CA GLN A 11 39.65 1.04 23.53
C GLN A 11 39.37 1.90 22.30
N VAL A 12 38.41 1.47 21.48
CA VAL A 12 37.84 2.20 20.34
C VAL A 12 36.37 2.44 20.61
N ARG A 13 35.99 3.71 20.79
CA ARG A 13 34.59 4.09 20.98
C ARG A 13 33.88 4.12 19.63
N THR A 14 32.62 3.68 19.64
CA THR A 14 31.77 3.68 18.45
C THR A 14 30.42 4.29 18.73
N ASP A 15 29.78 4.78 17.68
CA ASP A 15 28.41 5.27 17.71
C ASP A 15 27.62 4.64 16.57
N TYR A 16 26.32 4.48 16.79
CA TYR A 16 25.43 3.84 15.81
C TYR A 16 24.49 4.88 15.22
N LYS A 17 24.67 5.18 13.93
CA LYS A 17 23.93 6.20 13.19
C LYS A 17 23.60 5.71 11.80
N ASP A 18 22.38 6.00 11.33
CA ASP A 18 21.93 5.69 9.97
C ASP A 18 22.16 4.22 9.59
N GLU A 19 21.86 3.31 10.53
CA GLU A 19 22.07 1.86 10.41
C GLU A 19 23.54 1.42 10.23
N ALA A 20 24.49 2.34 10.38
CA ALA A 20 25.92 2.10 10.24
C ALA A 20 26.67 2.36 11.55
N VAL A 21 27.77 1.63 11.72
CA VAL A 21 28.71 1.83 12.84
C VAL A 21 29.72 2.91 12.45
N TRP A 22 29.86 3.89 13.34
CA TRP A 22 30.82 4.98 13.23
C TRP A 22 31.86 4.86 14.34
N PHE A 23 33.14 4.98 13.99
CA PHE A 23 34.27 4.82 14.90
C PHE A 23 34.88 6.17 15.24
N VAL A 24 35.23 6.42 16.50
CA VAL A 24 35.96 7.63 16.88
C VAL A 24 37.33 7.63 16.23
N ALA A 25 37.56 8.60 15.34
CA ALA A 25 38.74 8.62 14.50
C ALA A 25 40.05 8.75 15.30
N ALA A 26 40.01 9.47 16.42
CA ALA A 26 41.15 9.62 17.32
C ALA A 26 41.57 8.28 17.94
N ASP A 27 40.61 7.44 18.31
CA ASP A 27 40.88 6.12 18.90
C ASP A 27 41.44 5.16 17.84
N VAL A 28 40.86 5.17 16.63
CA VAL A 28 41.34 4.40 15.48
C VAL A 28 42.78 4.79 15.10
N CYS A 29 43.06 6.10 15.02
CA CYS A 29 44.40 6.58 14.68
C CYS A 29 45.44 6.17 15.73
N ARG A 30 45.06 6.16 17.01
CA ARG A 30 45.92 5.67 18.11
C ARG A 30 46.22 4.17 17.97
N VAL A 31 45.22 3.35 17.63
CA VAL A 31 45.42 1.91 17.38
C VAL A 31 46.35 1.66 16.20
N LEU A 32 46.22 2.46 15.14
CA LEU A 32 47.00 2.31 13.90
C LEU A 32 48.38 3.00 13.94
N ASP A 33 48.76 3.58 15.07
CA ASP A 33 49.98 4.40 15.23
C ASP A 33 50.08 5.54 14.19
N ILE A 34 48.94 6.13 13.84
CA ILE A 34 48.82 7.30 12.98
C ILE A 34 49.10 8.54 13.83
N ILE A 35 50.28 9.14 13.61
CA ILE A 35 50.80 10.27 14.40
C ILE A 35 49.91 11.51 14.29
N ASN A 36 49.31 11.77 13.12
CA ASN A 36 48.50 12.96 12.88
C ASN A 36 47.08 12.58 12.45
N PRO A 37 46.15 12.40 13.42
CA PRO A 37 44.76 12.04 13.15
C PRO A 37 44.06 13.08 12.26
N THR A 38 44.29 14.37 12.49
CA THR A 38 43.65 15.45 11.71
C THR A 38 44.02 15.38 10.23
N MET A 39 45.30 15.14 9.92
CA MET A 39 45.76 14.98 8.54
C MET A 39 45.23 13.68 7.92
N ALA A 40 45.18 12.59 8.67
CA ALA A 40 44.71 11.31 8.18
C ALA A 40 43.22 11.34 7.83
N VAL A 41 42.39 11.89 8.73
CA VAL A 41 40.95 12.07 8.49
C VAL A 41 40.69 13.14 7.42
N GLY A 42 41.53 14.17 7.34
CA GLY A 42 41.41 15.20 6.30
C GLY A 42 41.63 14.68 4.87
N ARG A 43 42.19 13.47 4.69
CA ARG A 43 42.33 12.82 3.40
C ARG A 43 41.16 11.92 3.02
N LEU A 44 40.26 11.65 3.97
CA LEU A 44 39.06 10.86 3.73
C LEU A 44 38.03 11.69 2.97
N ASP A 45 37.23 11.02 2.17
CA ASP A 45 36.12 11.66 1.46
C ASP A 45 35.06 12.16 2.46
N ASP A 46 34.22 13.09 2.01
CA ASP A 46 33.25 13.74 2.91
C ASP A 46 32.15 12.79 3.39
N ASP A 47 31.90 11.69 2.69
CA ASP A 47 30.99 10.61 3.09
C ASP A 47 31.62 9.58 4.03
N GLU A 48 32.95 9.55 4.13
CA GLU A 48 33.70 8.62 5.01
C GLU A 48 33.87 9.16 6.44
N LYS A 49 33.59 10.45 6.67
CA LYS A 49 33.83 11.16 7.94
C LYS A 49 32.62 11.97 8.39
N GLY A 50 32.50 12.17 9.69
CA GLY A 50 31.40 12.92 10.28
C GLY A 50 31.70 13.42 11.67
N LEU A 51 30.70 14.06 12.28
CA LEU A 51 30.73 14.48 13.68
C LEU A 51 29.72 13.69 14.48
N SER A 52 30.12 13.22 15.65
CA SER A 52 29.18 12.68 16.63
C SER A 52 29.34 13.29 18.02
N SER A 53 28.19 13.50 18.67
CA SER A 53 28.11 13.92 20.06
C SER A 53 28.31 12.70 20.93
N ILE A 54 29.50 12.59 21.51
CA ILE A 54 29.90 11.46 22.35
C ILE A 54 29.97 11.92 23.79
N GLU A 55 29.34 11.16 24.68
CA GLU A 55 29.46 11.38 26.11
C GLU A 55 30.86 10.98 26.57
N THR A 56 31.58 11.92 27.17
CA THR A 56 32.91 11.70 27.74
C THR A 56 32.89 12.05 29.23
N LEU A 57 33.97 11.75 29.94
CA LEU A 57 34.15 12.16 31.35
C LEU A 57 34.01 13.69 31.55
N GLY A 58 34.21 14.49 30.48
CA GLY A 58 34.03 15.94 30.47
C GLY A 58 32.66 16.40 29.97
N GLY A 59 31.68 15.50 29.83
CA GLY A 59 30.37 15.77 29.23
C GLY A 59 30.32 15.46 27.72
N ASN A 60 29.23 15.86 27.07
CA ASN A 60 29.02 15.64 25.63
C ASN A 60 29.98 16.49 24.80
N GLN A 61 30.80 15.83 23.98
CA GLN A 61 31.76 16.46 23.08
C GLN A 61 31.50 16.05 21.63
N GLN A 62 31.62 16.99 20.71
CA GLN A 62 31.60 16.70 19.29
C GLN A 62 32.96 16.13 18.88
N MET A 63 32.98 14.85 18.51
CA MET A 63 34.17 14.14 18.07
C MET A 63 34.06 13.78 16.60
N VAL A 64 35.20 13.78 15.92
CA VAL A 64 35.31 13.29 14.55
C VAL A 64 35.18 11.78 14.55
N VAL A 65 34.24 11.28 13.77
CA VAL A 65 33.98 9.86 13.58
C VAL A 65 34.18 9.48 12.11
N VAL A 66 34.53 8.21 11.85
CA VAL A 66 34.67 7.64 10.52
C VAL A 66 33.76 6.42 10.40
N ASN A 67 33.15 6.23 9.24
CA ASN A 67 32.38 5.02 8.98
C ASN A 67 33.31 3.86 8.62
N GLU A 68 32.74 2.70 8.28
CA GLU A 68 33.51 1.51 7.93
C GLU A 68 34.41 1.72 6.70
N ALA A 69 33.95 2.45 5.69
CA ALA A 69 34.77 2.79 4.52
C ALA A 69 35.99 3.64 4.90
N GLY A 70 35.78 4.71 5.67
CA GLY A 70 36.86 5.56 6.18
C GLY A 70 37.84 4.80 7.08
N LEU A 71 37.34 3.88 7.92
CA LEU A 71 38.18 2.98 8.71
C LEU A 71 39.09 2.12 7.81
N TYR A 72 38.56 1.52 6.75
CA TYR A 72 39.36 0.75 5.79
C TYR A 72 40.39 1.62 5.07
N SER A 73 40.03 2.82 4.65
CA SER A 73 40.95 3.80 4.06
C SER A 73 42.13 4.13 5.00
N LEU A 74 41.88 4.28 6.31
CA LEU A 74 42.92 4.48 7.33
C LEU A 74 43.79 3.23 7.54
N ILE A 75 43.20 2.02 7.56
CA ILE A 75 43.95 0.77 7.73
C ILE A 75 44.87 0.52 6.53
N LEU A 76 44.37 0.71 5.30
CA LEU A 76 45.10 0.46 4.06
C LEU A 76 46.29 1.42 3.84
N THR A 77 46.28 2.58 4.50
CA THR A 77 47.36 3.57 4.51
C THR A 77 48.30 3.46 5.71
N SER A 78 47.94 2.67 6.73
CA SER A 78 48.77 2.46 7.91
C SER A 78 50.09 1.74 7.58
N ARG A 79 51.15 2.11 8.30
CA ARG A 79 52.50 1.54 8.17
C ARG A 79 52.76 0.42 9.19
N LYS A 80 51.82 0.17 10.10
CA LYS A 80 51.94 -0.81 11.18
C LYS A 80 52.01 -2.25 10.62
N PRO A 81 52.84 -3.15 11.17
CA PRO A 81 52.98 -4.51 10.66
C PRO A 81 51.64 -5.26 10.55
N GLN A 82 50.78 -5.14 11.57
CA GLN A 82 49.45 -5.75 11.60
C GLN A 82 48.55 -5.23 10.48
N ALA A 83 48.59 -3.92 10.19
CA ALA A 83 47.83 -3.33 9.08
C ALA A 83 48.36 -3.79 7.70
N LYS A 84 49.67 -4.02 7.57
CA LYS A 84 50.26 -4.60 6.36
C LYS A 84 49.82 -6.05 6.14
N GLU A 85 49.74 -6.86 7.21
CA GLU A 85 49.23 -8.22 7.14
C GLU A 85 47.75 -8.23 6.70
N PHE A 86 46.91 -7.42 7.33
CA PHE A 86 45.50 -7.26 6.93
C PHE A 86 45.37 -6.82 5.47
N LYS A 87 46.10 -5.77 5.06
CA LYS A 87 46.11 -5.30 3.67
C LYS A 87 46.53 -6.40 2.70
N ARG A 88 47.54 -7.20 3.05
CA ARG A 88 48.02 -8.29 2.20
C ARG A 88 46.96 -9.37 2.05
N TRP A 89 46.35 -9.81 3.16
CA TRP A 89 45.27 -10.79 3.17
C TRP A 89 44.06 -10.33 2.33
N VAL A 90 43.60 -9.09 2.51
CA VAL A 90 42.47 -8.56 1.70
C VAL A 90 42.82 -8.54 0.20
N THR A 91 44.02 -8.10 -0.15
CA THR A 91 44.42 -7.91 -1.56
C THR A 91 44.81 -9.19 -2.29
N HIS A 92 45.33 -10.20 -1.58
CA HIS A 92 45.82 -11.45 -2.18
C HIS A 92 44.84 -12.61 -2.03
N ASP A 93 44.00 -12.60 -0.99
CA ASP A 93 43.11 -13.73 -0.68
C ASP A 93 41.65 -13.32 -0.87
N VAL A 94 41.18 -12.29 -0.14
CA VAL A 94 39.75 -11.92 -0.11
C VAL A 94 39.25 -11.41 -1.46
N LEU A 95 39.81 -10.30 -1.97
CA LEU A 95 39.36 -9.68 -3.22
C LEU A 95 39.53 -10.62 -4.43
N PRO A 96 40.64 -11.36 -4.59
CA PRO A 96 40.76 -12.33 -5.66
C PRO A 96 39.74 -13.45 -5.59
N SER A 97 39.39 -13.92 -4.38
CA SER A 97 38.37 -14.96 -4.18
C SER A 97 36.98 -14.45 -4.54
N ILE A 98 36.59 -13.26 -4.06
CA ILE A 98 35.31 -12.63 -4.44
C ILE A 98 35.24 -12.41 -5.96
N ARG A 99 36.32 -11.93 -6.58
CA ARG A 99 36.36 -11.73 -8.04
C ARG A 99 36.19 -13.03 -8.83
N LYS A 100 36.77 -14.14 -8.36
CA LYS A 100 36.72 -15.43 -9.07
C LYS A 100 35.43 -16.22 -8.80
N HIS A 101 34.93 -16.17 -7.57
CA HIS A 101 33.87 -17.06 -7.09
C HIS A 101 32.58 -16.34 -6.71
N GLY A 102 32.59 -15.00 -6.72
CA GLY A 102 31.46 -14.17 -6.29
C GLY A 102 31.29 -14.07 -4.77
N LEU A 103 32.10 -14.79 -3.98
CA LEU A 103 32.03 -14.82 -2.53
C LEU A 103 33.41 -15.11 -1.91
N TYR A 104 33.59 -14.71 -0.65
CA TYR A 104 34.70 -15.13 0.22
C TYR A 104 34.09 -15.96 1.35
N ALA A 105 34.42 -17.25 1.40
CA ALA A 105 33.99 -18.14 2.47
C ALA A 105 35.11 -18.25 3.51
N ILE A 106 34.78 -18.04 4.77
CA ILE A 106 35.64 -18.40 5.90
C ILE A 106 35.63 -19.93 6.06
N ASP A 107 36.72 -20.51 6.55
CA ASP A 107 36.91 -21.96 6.62
C ASP A 107 35.76 -22.68 7.35
N ASP A 108 35.19 -22.08 8.40
CA ASP A 108 34.02 -22.61 9.12
C ASP A 108 32.79 -22.87 8.22
N VAL A 109 32.65 -22.12 7.12
CA VAL A 109 31.57 -22.28 6.13
C VAL A 109 31.92 -23.33 5.08
N LEU A 110 33.21 -23.52 4.80
CA LEU A 110 33.73 -24.57 3.92
C LEU A 110 33.76 -25.95 4.59
N GLU A 111 33.83 -26.00 5.91
CA GLU A 111 33.78 -27.26 6.68
C GLU A 111 32.40 -27.92 6.66
N ASN A 112 31.32 -27.16 6.43
CA ASN A 112 29.97 -27.70 6.29
C ASN A 112 29.17 -26.99 5.19
N PRO A 113 29.56 -27.19 3.91
CA PRO A 113 28.96 -26.48 2.78
C PRO A 113 27.49 -26.89 2.57
N ASP A 114 27.11 -28.08 3.02
CA ASP A 114 25.75 -28.62 2.87
C ASP A 114 24.71 -27.79 3.65
N LEU A 115 25.07 -27.27 4.82
CA LEU A 115 24.17 -26.42 5.61
C LEU A 115 23.89 -25.10 4.87
N LEU A 116 24.93 -24.48 4.29
CA LEU A 116 24.77 -23.26 3.52
C LEU A 116 23.99 -23.49 2.23
N ILE A 117 24.26 -24.59 1.51
CA ILE A 117 23.50 -24.98 0.32
C ILE A 117 22.02 -25.17 0.67
N LYS A 118 21.73 -25.85 1.79
CA LYS A 118 20.36 -26.05 2.26
C LYS A 118 19.67 -24.73 2.59
N ALA A 119 20.31 -23.84 3.35
CA ALA A 119 19.76 -22.53 3.68
C ALA A 119 19.48 -21.68 2.43
N LEU A 120 20.42 -21.65 1.47
CA LEU A 120 20.26 -20.89 0.23
C LEU A 120 19.17 -21.48 -0.68
N THR A 121 19.03 -22.80 -0.72
CA THR A 121 17.96 -23.45 -1.50
C THR A 121 16.58 -23.24 -0.88
N GLU A 122 16.46 -23.26 0.44
CA GLU A 122 15.23 -22.89 1.15
C GLU A 122 14.86 -21.43 0.89
N LEU A 123 15.81 -20.50 1.01
CA LEU A 123 15.59 -19.08 0.72
C LEU A 123 15.17 -18.84 -0.74
N LYS A 124 15.78 -19.57 -1.68
CA LYS A 124 15.41 -19.52 -3.10
C LYS A 124 13.96 -19.97 -3.29
N LYS A 125 13.57 -21.09 -2.69
CA LYS A 125 12.20 -21.61 -2.75
C LYS A 125 11.22 -20.60 -2.17
N GLU A 126 11.49 -20.05 -0.98
CA GLU A 126 10.63 -19.05 -0.34
C GLU A 126 10.40 -17.83 -1.25
N ARG A 127 11.45 -17.32 -1.90
CA ARG A 127 11.34 -16.21 -2.85
C ARG A 127 10.51 -16.56 -4.09
N GLU A 128 10.69 -17.77 -4.63
CA GLU A 128 9.90 -18.26 -5.77
C GLU A 128 8.42 -18.41 -5.38
N GLU A 129 8.14 -18.93 -4.20
CA GLU A 129 6.78 -19.06 -3.68
C GLU A 129 6.13 -17.71 -3.43
N LYS A 130 6.85 -16.75 -2.84
CA LYS A 130 6.37 -15.38 -2.65
C LYS A 130 6.01 -14.73 -3.97
N LYS A 131 6.90 -14.84 -4.98
CA LYS A 131 6.65 -14.31 -6.32
C LYS A 131 5.46 -14.98 -7.01
N ARG A 132 5.29 -16.30 -6.81
CA ARG A 132 4.14 -17.07 -7.31
C ARG A 132 2.84 -16.57 -6.67
N LEU A 133 2.83 -16.39 -5.35
CA LEU A 133 1.67 -15.87 -4.61
C LEU A 133 1.33 -14.43 -5.01
N GLU A 134 2.34 -13.58 -5.22
CA GLU A 134 2.16 -12.21 -5.72
C GLU A 134 1.51 -12.21 -7.11
N LEU A 135 1.97 -13.08 -8.01
CA LEU A 135 1.38 -13.24 -9.35
C LEU A 135 -0.07 -13.74 -9.26
N GLU A 136 -0.32 -14.76 -8.44
CA GLU A 136 -1.66 -15.31 -8.23
C GLU A 136 -2.61 -14.26 -7.65
N ASN A 137 -2.15 -13.47 -6.69
CA ASN A 137 -2.93 -12.37 -6.10
C ASN A 137 -3.22 -11.27 -7.13
N ALA A 138 -2.26 -10.94 -8.01
CA ALA A 138 -2.49 -9.98 -9.09
C ALA A 138 -3.56 -10.47 -10.08
N VAL A 139 -3.51 -11.75 -10.47
CA VAL A 139 -4.52 -12.37 -11.34
C VAL A 139 -5.88 -12.40 -10.65
N LYS A 140 -5.95 -12.81 -9.38
CA LYS A 140 -7.20 -12.78 -8.59
C LYS A 140 -7.74 -11.35 -8.43
N ALA A 141 -6.88 -10.36 -8.24
CA ALA A 141 -7.30 -8.96 -8.15
C ALA A 141 -7.87 -8.46 -9.48
N GLN A 142 -7.27 -8.83 -10.62
CA GLN A 142 -7.83 -8.56 -11.94
C GLN A 142 -9.18 -9.25 -12.13
N GLN A 143 -9.29 -10.54 -11.79
CA GLN A 143 -10.56 -11.25 -11.85
C GLN A 143 -11.59 -10.63 -10.91
N ILE A 144 -11.24 -10.22 -9.70
CA ILE A 144 -12.15 -9.49 -8.80
C ILE A 144 -12.56 -8.18 -9.43
N ALA A 145 -11.67 -7.42 -10.07
CA ALA A 145 -12.01 -6.17 -10.73
C ALA A 145 -12.93 -6.37 -11.95
N GLU A 146 -12.75 -7.46 -12.70
CA GLU A 146 -13.62 -7.83 -13.83
C GLU A 146 -14.96 -8.44 -13.38
N MET A 147 -14.94 -9.19 -12.27
CA MET A 147 -16.11 -9.82 -11.65
C MET A 147 -16.84 -8.90 -10.68
N GLN A 148 -16.26 -7.75 -10.30
CA GLN A 148 -17.04 -6.67 -9.70
C GLN A 148 -18.09 -6.35 -10.75
N PRO A 149 -19.38 -6.65 -10.49
CA PRO A 149 -20.40 -6.35 -11.46
C PRO A 149 -20.29 -4.86 -11.73
N LYS A 150 -20.22 -4.45 -13.01
CA LYS A 150 -20.51 -3.06 -13.42
C LYS A 150 -21.66 -2.61 -12.52
N VAL A 151 -21.39 -1.68 -11.59
CA VAL A 151 -22.21 -1.40 -10.40
C VAL A 151 -23.67 -1.71 -10.70
N SER A 152 -24.14 -2.83 -10.15
CA SER A 152 -25.47 -3.35 -10.44
C SER A 152 -26.45 -2.25 -10.09
N TYR A 153 -27.36 -1.88 -11.00
CA TYR A 153 -28.34 -0.78 -10.83
C TYR A 153 -28.97 -0.73 -9.43
N TYR A 154 -29.16 -1.89 -8.82
CA TYR A 154 -29.59 -2.10 -7.44
C TYR A 154 -28.80 -1.28 -6.40
N ASP A 155 -27.48 -1.19 -6.49
CA ASP A 155 -26.62 -0.56 -5.47
C ASP A 155 -26.71 0.97 -5.50
N ILE A 156 -26.84 1.57 -6.68
CA ILE A 156 -27.03 3.03 -6.85
C ILE A 156 -28.42 3.45 -6.36
N VAL A 157 -29.42 2.60 -6.63
CA VAL A 157 -30.83 2.89 -6.31
C VAL A 157 -31.13 2.69 -4.83
N LEU A 158 -30.49 1.72 -4.16
CA LEU A 158 -30.66 1.49 -2.72
C LEU A 158 -30.01 2.57 -1.84
N ALA A 159 -29.02 3.32 -2.35
CA ALA A 159 -28.27 4.32 -1.58
C ALA A 159 -28.99 5.68 -1.42
N CYS A 160 -30.02 5.99 -2.24
CA CYS A 160 -30.71 7.28 -2.19
C CYS A 160 -32.09 7.15 -1.48
N PRO A 161 -32.30 7.79 -0.31
CA PRO A 161 -33.59 7.75 0.40
C PRO A 161 -34.69 8.62 -0.26
N ASP A 162 -34.51 9.03 -1.51
CA ASP A 162 -35.40 9.98 -2.18
C ASP A 162 -36.64 9.32 -2.79
N LEU A 163 -37.78 10.00 -2.65
CA LEU A 163 -39.00 9.70 -3.37
C LEU A 163 -38.87 10.13 -4.83
N VAL A 164 -39.13 9.22 -5.76
CA VAL A 164 -39.01 9.48 -7.19
C VAL A 164 -40.37 9.57 -7.86
N THR A 165 -40.45 10.40 -8.89
CA THR A 165 -41.67 10.49 -9.71
C THR A 165 -41.74 9.35 -10.71
N ILE A 166 -42.96 8.95 -11.10
CA ILE A 166 -43.14 7.96 -12.18
C ILE A 166 -42.50 8.41 -13.51
N THR A 167 -42.34 9.71 -13.70
CA THR A 167 -41.67 10.28 -14.88
C THR A 167 -40.18 9.99 -14.89
N GLN A 168 -39.51 10.12 -13.75
CA GLN A 168 -38.08 9.77 -13.62
C GLN A 168 -37.88 8.28 -13.91
N ILE A 169 -38.68 7.41 -13.28
CA ILE A 169 -38.64 5.97 -13.54
C ILE A 169 -38.89 5.68 -15.03
N ALA A 170 -39.91 6.29 -15.65
CA ALA A 170 -40.21 6.05 -17.06
C ALA A 170 -39.05 6.43 -18.00
N LYS A 171 -38.31 7.50 -17.66
CA LYS A 171 -37.15 7.95 -18.43
C LYS A 171 -36.00 6.95 -18.37
N ASP A 172 -35.79 6.27 -17.24
CA ASP A 172 -34.77 5.22 -17.10
C ASP A 172 -34.99 4.07 -18.09
N PHE A 173 -36.24 3.78 -18.45
CA PHE A 173 -36.61 2.76 -19.45
C PHE A 173 -36.79 3.31 -20.87
N GLY A 174 -36.48 4.58 -21.10
CA GLY A 174 -36.60 5.22 -22.40
C GLY A 174 -38.05 5.43 -22.85
N MET A 175 -38.99 5.57 -21.91
CA MET A 175 -40.41 5.74 -22.22
C MET A 175 -41.04 6.94 -21.51
N SER A 176 -42.26 7.28 -21.91
CA SER A 176 -43.02 8.36 -21.29
C SER A 176 -43.76 7.86 -20.04
N ALA A 177 -43.98 8.76 -19.07
CA ALA A 177 -44.80 8.48 -17.89
C ALA A 177 -46.21 7.98 -18.28
N LYS A 178 -46.77 8.46 -19.39
CA LYS A 178 -48.06 7.99 -19.92
C LYS A 178 -48.01 6.52 -20.31
N LYS A 179 -46.95 6.09 -20.99
CA LYS A 179 -46.75 4.70 -21.42
C LYS A 179 -46.54 3.78 -20.21
N LEU A 180 -45.69 4.17 -19.26
CA LEU A 180 -45.46 3.39 -18.05
C LEU A 180 -46.73 3.27 -17.19
N ASN A 181 -47.47 4.37 -17.01
CA ASN A 181 -48.74 4.33 -16.28
C ASN A 181 -49.79 3.42 -16.94
N LYS A 182 -49.79 3.34 -18.28
CA LYS A 182 -50.67 2.44 -19.03
C LYS A 182 -50.31 0.97 -18.76
N ILE A 183 -49.02 0.61 -18.81
CA ILE A 183 -48.54 -0.75 -18.51
C ILE A 183 -48.91 -1.16 -17.09
N LEU A 184 -48.66 -0.30 -16.09
CA LEU A 184 -48.99 -0.59 -14.70
C LEU A 184 -50.51 -0.70 -14.46
N LYS A 185 -51.32 0.04 -15.23
CA LYS A 185 -52.78 -0.10 -15.21
C LYS A 185 -53.25 -1.42 -15.81
N GLU A 186 -52.72 -1.80 -16.97
CA GLU A 186 -53.06 -3.06 -17.65
C GLU A 186 -52.72 -4.28 -16.79
N LYS A 187 -51.60 -4.22 -16.06
CA LYS A 187 -51.20 -5.24 -15.08
C LYS A 187 -51.94 -5.19 -13.74
N LYS A 188 -52.96 -4.33 -13.61
CA LYS A 188 -53.76 -4.16 -12.38
C LYS A 188 -52.91 -3.85 -11.14
N ILE A 189 -51.87 -3.04 -11.30
CA ILE A 189 -51.00 -2.58 -10.20
C ILE A 189 -51.47 -1.24 -9.66
N GLN A 190 -51.87 -0.34 -10.56
CA GLN A 190 -52.42 0.97 -10.21
C GLN A 190 -53.68 1.30 -11.01
N PHE A 191 -54.49 2.18 -10.46
CA PHE A 191 -55.66 2.76 -11.12
C PHE A 191 -55.65 4.27 -10.97
N LYS A 192 -56.41 4.96 -11.82
CA LYS A 192 -56.49 6.42 -11.82
C LYS A 192 -57.78 6.87 -11.15
N GLN A 193 -57.69 7.73 -10.14
CA GLN A 193 -58.83 8.37 -9.50
C GLN A 193 -58.63 9.90 -9.53
N GLY A 194 -59.51 10.61 -10.23
CA GLY A 194 -59.34 12.03 -10.51
C GLY A 194 -58.04 12.31 -11.27
N ARG A 195 -57.16 13.14 -10.69
CA ARG A 195 -55.87 13.52 -11.27
C ARG A 195 -54.70 12.64 -10.78
N THR A 196 -54.92 11.74 -9.84
CA THR A 196 -53.87 10.99 -9.12
C THR A 196 -53.96 9.49 -9.41
N TRP A 197 -52.80 8.81 -9.40
CA TRP A 197 -52.71 7.36 -9.55
C TRP A 197 -52.57 6.70 -8.18
N PHE A 198 -53.36 5.67 -7.92
CA PHE A 198 -53.35 4.91 -6.67
C PHE A 198 -53.03 3.45 -6.94
N LEU A 199 -52.36 2.80 -5.99
CA LEU A 199 -52.13 1.36 -6.06
C LEU A 199 -53.40 0.59 -5.71
N TYR A 200 -53.62 -0.56 -6.35
CA TYR A 200 -54.64 -1.50 -5.90
C TYR A 200 -54.31 -2.02 -4.49
N GLN A 201 -55.34 -2.40 -3.73
CA GLN A 201 -55.20 -2.85 -2.33
C GLN A 201 -54.11 -3.90 -2.13
N LYS A 202 -53.97 -4.84 -3.07
CA LYS A 202 -52.93 -5.88 -3.07
C LYS A 202 -51.50 -5.31 -2.91
N TYR A 203 -51.24 -4.12 -3.43
CA TYR A 203 -49.92 -3.48 -3.47
C TYR A 203 -49.81 -2.27 -2.53
N ALA A 204 -50.93 -1.75 -2.02
CA ALA A 204 -50.97 -0.53 -1.22
C ALA A 204 -50.19 -0.64 0.10
N GLU A 205 -50.24 -1.80 0.76
CA GLU A 205 -49.58 -2.03 2.07
C GLU A 205 -48.10 -2.45 1.93
N GLN A 206 -47.60 -2.61 0.70
CA GLN A 206 -46.23 -3.11 0.47
C GLN A 206 -45.15 -2.01 0.53
N GLY A 207 -45.55 -0.75 0.74
CA GLY A 207 -44.63 0.38 0.89
C GLY A 207 -43.99 0.86 -0.41
N TYR A 208 -44.63 0.59 -1.56
CA TYR A 208 -44.10 0.96 -2.88
C TYR A 208 -44.26 2.44 -3.24
N THR A 209 -45.26 3.12 -2.67
CA THR A 209 -45.56 4.52 -2.96
C THR A 209 -45.81 5.32 -1.70
N GLN A 210 -45.56 6.63 -1.77
CA GLN A 210 -45.97 7.60 -0.77
C GLN A 210 -46.74 8.73 -1.43
N SER A 211 -47.82 9.17 -0.78
CA SER A 211 -48.62 10.30 -1.24
C SER A 211 -48.07 11.60 -0.64
N LYS A 212 -47.77 12.58 -1.50
CA LYS A 212 -47.31 13.91 -1.06
C LYS A 212 -48.26 14.98 -1.60
N THR A 213 -48.76 15.83 -0.72
CA THR A 213 -49.63 16.96 -1.07
C THR A 213 -48.77 18.17 -1.39
N TYR A 214 -48.99 18.75 -2.57
CA TYR A 214 -48.34 19.97 -3.01
C TYR A 214 -49.35 21.13 -2.96
N LEU A 215 -48.90 22.26 -2.41
CA LEU A 215 -49.61 23.53 -2.41
C LEU A 215 -49.22 24.29 -3.70
N TYR A 216 -50.21 24.82 -4.42
CA TYR A 216 -49.97 25.71 -5.56
C TYR A 216 -50.31 27.14 -5.12
N ASP A 217 -49.32 28.04 -5.18
CA ASP A 217 -49.35 29.38 -4.58
C ASP A 217 -50.38 30.33 -5.20
N GLU A 218 -50.91 30.06 -6.39
CA GLU A 218 -51.75 31.03 -7.10
C GLU A 218 -53.25 30.94 -6.77
N ASP A 219 -53.76 29.82 -6.23
CA ASP A 219 -55.21 29.64 -6.01
C ASP A 219 -55.58 28.90 -4.70
N ASN A 220 -54.63 28.67 -3.77
CA ASN A 220 -54.86 27.89 -2.54
C ASN A 220 -55.41 26.46 -2.78
N HIS A 221 -55.16 25.90 -3.98
CA HIS A 221 -55.54 24.55 -4.35
C HIS A 221 -54.43 23.58 -3.95
N THR A 222 -54.83 22.45 -3.34
CA THR A 222 -53.92 21.36 -3.01
C THR A 222 -54.09 20.24 -4.04
N ALA A 223 -52.98 19.66 -4.50
CA ALA A 223 -53.02 18.42 -5.28
C ALA A 223 -52.13 17.37 -4.65
N MET A 224 -52.70 16.18 -4.45
CA MET A 224 -51.98 15.03 -3.97
C MET A 224 -51.34 14.27 -5.13
N HIS A 225 -50.05 14.04 -5.05
CA HIS A 225 -49.28 13.28 -6.04
C HIS A 225 -48.71 12.01 -5.42
N THR A 226 -48.70 10.95 -6.20
CA THR A 226 -48.14 9.65 -5.78
C THR A 226 -46.69 9.55 -6.25
N LEU A 227 -45.78 9.44 -5.29
CA LEU A 227 -44.35 9.24 -5.53
C LEU A 227 -43.98 7.78 -5.21
N TRP A 228 -42.94 7.28 -5.84
CA TRP A 228 -42.46 5.91 -5.69
C TRP A 228 -41.25 5.87 -4.77
N THR A 229 -41.22 4.88 -3.88
CA THR A 229 -40.06 4.58 -3.04
C THR A 229 -39.03 3.79 -3.85
N GLN A 230 -37.78 3.66 -3.37
CA GLN A 230 -36.79 2.79 -4.03
C GLN A 230 -37.27 1.33 -4.09
N LYS A 231 -37.96 0.87 -3.04
CA LYS A 231 -38.62 -0.45 -3.04
C LYS A 231 -39.66 -0.56 -4.17
N GLY A 232 -40.44 0.50 -4.41
CA GLY A 232 -41.39 0.56 -5.51
C GLY A 232 -40.74 0.66 -6.89
N ARG A 233 -39.61 1.37 -7.01
CA ARG A 233 -38.81 1.45 -8.23
C ARG A 233 -38.20 0.10 -8.60
N LEU A 234 -37.67 -0.64 -7.62
CA LEU A 234 -37.19 -2.02 -7.79
C LEU A 234 -38.32 -2.95 -8.23
N PHE A 235 -39.50 -2.84 -7.62
CA PHE A 235 -40.67 -3.61 -8.05
C PHE A 235 -41.05 -3.34 -9.51
N ILE A 236 -41.05 -2.08 -9.96
CA ILE A 236 -41.27 -1.75 -11.38
C ILE A 236 -40.17 -2.34 -12.27
N TYR A 237 -38.90 -2.27 -11.84
CA TYR A 237 -37.78 -2.83 -12.58
C TYR A 237 -37.94 -4.35 -12.77
N GLU A 238 -38.18 -5.10 -11.71
CA GLU A 238 -38.36 -6.56 -11.77
C GLU A 238 -39.55 -6.94 -12.66
N LEU A 239 -40.64 -6.18 -12.56
CA LEU A 239 -41.83 -6.36 -13.38
C LEU A 239 -41.54 -6.14 -14.88
N LEU A 240 -40.82 -5.08 -15.23
CA LEU A 240 -40.48 -4.77 -16.62
C LEU A 240 -39.42 -5.70 -17.16
N LYS A 241 -38.47 -6.13 -16.33
CA LYS A 241 -37.46 -7.14 -16.67
C LYS A 241 -38.11 -8.49 -16.97
N ALA A 242 -39.13 -8.90 -16.21
CA ALA A 242 -39.91 -10.10 -16.50
C ALA A 242 -40.62 -10.03 -17.87
N ASP A 243 -40.95 -8.83 -18.34
CA ASP A 243 -41.51 -8.59 -19.68
C ASP A 243 -40.44 -8.39 -20.77
N GLY A 244 -39.15 -8.54 -20.46
CA GLY A 244 -38.03 -8.31 -21.38
C GLY A 244 -37.70 -6.84 -21.65
N ILE A 245 -38.25 -5.90 -20.86
CA ILE A 245 -38.01 -4.46 -20.99
C ILE A 245 -36.93 -4.04 -19.99
N LEU A 246 -35.69 -3.95 -20.47
CA LEU A 246 -34.55 -3.49 -19.66
C LEU A 246 -34.42 -1.96 -19.66
N PRO A 247 -33.84 -1.34 -18.61
CA PRO A 247 -33.48 0.08 -18.61
C PRO A 247 -32.51 0.43 -19.73
N VAL A 248 -32.47 1.70 -20.14
CA VAL A 248 -31.58 2.19 -21.22
C VAL A 248 -30.11 1.92 -20.92
N MET A 249 -29.70 2.02 -19.65
CA MET A 249 -28.32 1.78 -19.21
C MET A 249 -27.88 0.31 -19.28
N GLU A 250 -28.82 -0.64 -19.29
CA GLU A 250 -28.52 -2.09 -19.38
C GLU A 250 -28.63 -2.62 -20.82
N ARG A 251 -28.98 -1.76 -21.79
CA ARG A 251 -29.09 -2.14 -23.21
C ARG A 251 -27.76 -2.00 -23.97
N GLU A 252 -26.67 -1.65 -23.30
CA GLU A 252 -25.30 -1.52 -23.84
C GLU A 252 -24.35 -2.63 -23.33
#